data_AF-A0A9E0Q859-F1
#
_entry.id   AF-A0A9E0Q859-F1
#
_cell.length_a   1.000
_cell.length_b   1.000
_cell.length_c   1.000
_cell.angle_alpha   90.00
_cell.angle_beta   90.00
_cell.angle_gamma   90.00
#
_symmetry.space_group_name_H-M   'P 1'
#
loop_
_entity.id
_entity.type
_entity.pdbx_description
1 polymer ?
#
loop_
_entity_poly.entity_id
_entity_poly.type
_entity_poly.pdbx_seq_one_letter_code
_entity_poly.pdbx_strand_id
1 'polypeptide(L)'
;FPQDESKSFGVISWGAAAAVLAKATKVIVKTPHEAMGVPTKEANASGLRATKQLTSMLKDQSFTEIPAVIAESNIIMQEMRCILGKVEELGKGDFAIGTVAAFEAGIIDIPFAPSRFNAGKVMPARDNSGAVRLLEIGNIPFTKDLRDFHREKLEQRAAFENRPVSFQMVIDDVYAIGKGFLVGRPK
;
A
#
# COMPACT_ATOMS: atom_id res chain seq x y z
N PHE A 1 3.33 1.05 13.64
CA PHE A 1 2.17 1.52 14.44
C PHE A 1 2.64 2.60 15.41
N PRO A 2 1.77 3.52 15.86
CA PRO A 2 2.05 4.38 17.01
C PRO A 2 2.29 3.55 18.28
N GLN A 3 3.14 4.03 19.19
CA GLN A 3 3.29 3.39 20.51
C GLN A 3 2.12 3.70 21.45
N ASP A 4 1.49 4.85 21.30
CA ASP A 4 0.29 5.20 22.06
C ASP A 4 -0.90 4.32 21.63
N GLU A 5 -1.53 3.65 22.60
CA GLU A 5 -2.61 2.69 22.32
C GLU A 5 -3.83 3.37 21.68
N SER A 6 -4.15 4.59 22.09
CA SER A 6 -5.30 5.34 21.56
C SER A 6 -5.09 5.70 20.09
N LYS A 7 -3.88 6.15 19.73
CA LYS A 7 -3.47 6.35 18.32
C LYS A 7 -3.48 5.04 17.54
N SER A 8 -3.07 3.92 18.16
CA SER A 8 -3.15 2.60 17.52
C SER A 8 -4.58 2.17 17.23
N PHE A 9 -5.55 2.46 18.11
CA PHE A 9 -6.96 2.26 17.81
C PHE A 9 -7.43 3.09 16.63
N GLY A 10 -6.93 4.32 16.45
CA GLY A 10 -7.16 5.09 15.23
C GLY A 10 -6.78 4.31 13.97
N VAL A 11 -5.59 3.70 13.95
CA VAL A 11 -5.12 2.87 12.82
C VAL A 11 -5.98 1.61 12.64
N ILE A 12 -6.32 0.92 13.73
CA ILE A 12 -7.17 -0.29 13.71
C ILE A 12 -8.55 0.03 13.15
N SER A 13 -9.20 1.08 13.65
CA SER A 13 -10.53 1.51 13.23
C SER A 13 -10.53 1.94 11.77
N TRP A 14 -9.47 2.61 11.30
CA TRP A 14 -9.38 3.02 9.90
C TRP A 14 -9.14 1.87 8.94
N GLY A 15 -8.32 0.89 9.34
CA GLY A 15 -8.19 -0.38 8.60
C GLY A 15 -9.51 -1.15 8.54
N ALA A 16 -10.25 -1.21 9.64
CA ALA A 16 -11.56 -1.85 9.70
C ALA A 16 -12.60 -1.14 8.80
N ALA A 17 -12.66 0.19 8.87
CA ALA A 17 -13.56 0.98 8.04
C ALA A 17 -13.27 0.78 6.54
N ALA A 18 -12.00 0.87 6.13
CA ALA A 18 -11.61 0.62 4.74
C ALA A 18 -12.02 -0.79 4.26
N ALA A 19 -11.80 -1.82 5.08
CA ALA A 19 -12.17 -3.19 4.74
C ALA A 19 -13.69 -3.37 4.55
N VAL A 20 -14.50 -2.80 5.45
CA VAL A 20 -15.97 -2.93 5.41
C VAL A 20 -16.54 -2.15 4.23
N LEU A 21 -16.08 -0.92 4.01
CA LEU A 21 -16.54 -0.06 2.92
C LEU A 21 -16.09 -0.57 1.55
N ALA A 22 -15.00 -1.32 1.48
CA ALA A 22 -14.56 -2.05 0.28
C ALA A 22 -15.25 -3.42 0.11
N LYS A 23 -16.20 -3.79 1.00
CA LYS A 23 -16.92 -5.08 0.99
C LYS A 23 -16.01 -6.32 1.07
N ALA A 24 -14.92 -6.22 1.83
CA ALA A 24 -14.01 -7.34 2.02
C ALA A 24 -14.68 -8.51 2.78
N THR A 25 -14.47 -9.74 2.31
CA THR A 25 -14.99 -10.95 2.96
C THR A 25 -14.35 -11.22 4.32
N LYS A 26 -13.10 -10.77 4.52
CA LYS A 26 -12.33 -10.97 5.75
C LYS A 26 -11.41 -9.78 5.99
N VAL A 27 -11.29 -9.38 7.26
CA VAL A 27 -10.32 -8.40 7.75
C VAL A 27 -9.44 -9.05 8.82
N ILE A 28 -8.13 -8.85 8.72
CA ILE A 28 -7.18 -9.32 9.74
C ILE A 28 -7.00 -8.20 10.76
N VAL A 29 -7.25 -8.53 12.03
CA VAL A 29 -7.25 -7.57 13.12
C VAL A 29 -5.83 -7.28 13.61
N LYS A 30 -5.59 -6.02 13.96
CA LYS A 30 -4.37 -5.54 14.62
C LYS A 30 -4.65 -5.15 16.06
N THR A 31 -3.60 -4.98 16.84
CA THR A 31 -3.70 -4.77 18.29
C THR A 31 -3.06 -3.44 18.70
N PRO A 32 -3.46 -2.83 19.82
CA PRO A 32 -2.79 -1.64 20.35
C PRO A 32 -1.32 -1.89 20.72
N HIS A 33 -0.90 -3.15 20.87
CA HIS A 33 0.48 -3.55 21.19
C HIS A 33 1.37 -3.80 19.96
N GLU A 34 0.89 -3.51 18.74
CA GLU A 34 1.62 -3.81 17.50
C GLU A 34 3.00 -3.15 17.43
N ALA A 35 3.19 -1.99 18.08
CA ALA A 35 4.49 -1.31 18.15
C ALA A 35 5.41 -1.81 19.28
N MET A 36 4.90 -2.67 20.17
CA MET A 36 5.58 -3.12 21.39
C MET A 36 6.02 -4.59 21.31
N GLY A 37 5.28 -5.44 20.58
CA GLY A 37 5.61 -6.86 20.41
C GLY A 37 4.38 -7.74 20.24
N VAL A 38 4.52 -9.01 20.63
CA VAL A 38 3.40 -9.97 20.62
C VAL A 38 2.33 -9.50 21.63
N PRO A 39 1.06 -9.37 21.22
CA PRO A 39 0.01 -8.83 22.09
C PRO A 39 -0.37 -9.81 23.18
N THR A 40 -0.82 -9.28 24.33
CA THR A 40 -1.57 -10.08 25.30
C THR A 40 -2.93 -10.47 24.74
N LYS A 41 -3.58 -11.47 25.37
CA LYS A 41 -4.95 -11.87 24.99
C LYS A 41 -5.97 -10.73 25.14
N GLU A 42 -5.78 -9.85 26.12
CA GLU A 42 -6.64 -8.68 26.37
C GLU A 42 -6.48 -7.62 25.27
N ALA A 43 -5.24 -7.30 24.88
CA ALA A 43 -4.96 -6.38 23.80
C ALA A 43 -5.49 -6.90 22.47
N ASN A 44 -5.33 -8.19 22.20
CA ASN A 44 -5.90 -8.84 21.02
C ASN A 44 -7.45 -8.77 21.02
N ALA A 45 -8.09 -9.13 22.14
CA ALA A 45 -9.53 -9.03 22.31
C ALA A 45 -10.06 -7.59 22.14
N SER A 46 -9.29 -6.59 22.57
CA SER A 46 -9.66 -5.17 22.40
C SER A 46 -9.65 -4.75 20.92
N GLY A 47 -8.63 -5.15 20.15
CA GLY A 47 -8.58 -4.94 18.70
C GLY A 47 -9.74 -5.61 17.98
N LEU A 48 -10.06 -6.86 18.33
CA LEU A 48 -11.18 -7.62 17.77
C LEU A 48 -12.52 -6.91 18.01
N ARG A 49 -12.75 -6.45 19.25
CA ARG A 49 -13.97 -5.70 19.60
C ARG A 49 -14.09 -4.40 18.83
N ALA A 50 -13.00 -3.63 18.72
CA ALA A 50 -12.98 -2.39 17.95
C ALA A 50 -13.28 -2.66 16.46
N THR A 51 -12.61 -3.61 15.83
CA THR A 51 -12.88 -3.96 14.43
C THR A 51 -14.32 -4.42 14.22
N LYS A 52 -14.85 -5.29 15.09
CA LYS A 52 -16.25 -5.76 15.01
C LYS A 52 -17.25 -4.60 15.12
N GLN A 53 -17.00 -3.64 16.00
CA GLN A 53 -17.85 -2.46 16.15
C GLN A 53 -17.94 -1.67 14.83
N LEU A 54 -16.81 -1.45 14.15
CA LEU A 54 -16.79 -0.77 12.85
C LEU A 54 -17.51 -1.59 11.77
N THR A 55 -17.33 -2.91 11.75
CA THR A 55 -18.09 -3.79 10.85
C THR A 55 -19.60 -3.66 11.05
N SER A 56 -20.08 -3.62 12.30
CA SER A 56 -21.51 -3.44 12.58
C SER A 56 -22.02 -2.06 12.19
N MET A 57 -21.26 -1.00 12.45
CA MET A 57 -21.66 0.38 12.15
C MET A 57 -21.71 0.70 10.66
N LEU A 58 -20.82 0.09 9.86
CA LEU A 58 -20.62 0.44 8.45
C LEU A 58 -21.17 -0.60 7.47
N LYS A 59 -21.83 -1.67 7.96
CA LYS A 59 -22.28 -2.81 7.12
C LYS A 59 -23.10 -2.40 5.89
N ASP A 60 -23.93 -1.35 6.03
CA ASP A 60 -24.87 -0.90 5.01
C ASP A 60 -24.25 0.12 4.02
N GLN A 61 -22.98 0.50 4.20
CA GLN A 61 -22.28 1.50 3.40
C GLN A 61 -21.27 0.86 2.43
N SER A 62 -20.96 1.53 1.32
CA SER A 62 -19.99 1.06 0.33
C SER A 62 -19.24 2.21 -0.33
N PHE A 63 -17.97 1.97 -0.68
CA PHE A 63 -17.15 2.86 -1.50
C PHE A 63 -16.96 2.36 -2.94
N THR A 64 -17.43 1.14 -3.24
CA THR A 64 -17.15 0.44 -4.51
C THR A 64 -17.64 1.17 -5.76
N GLU A 65 -18.65 2.03 -5.62
CA GLU A 65 -19.27 2.76 -6.73
C GLU A 65 -18.82 4.23 -6.80
N ILE A 66 -17.95 4.67 -5.87
CA ILE A 66 -17.47 6.05 -5.86
C ILE A 66 -16.59 6.27 -7.12
N PRO A 67 -16.83 7.33 -7.92
CA PRO A 67 -16.08 7.56 -9.16
C PRO A 67 -14.56 7.59 -8.98
N ALA A 68 -14.06 8.17 -7.90
CA ALA A 68 -12.62 8.19 -7.59
C ALA A 68 -12.05 6.79 -7.32
N VAL A 69 -12.82 5.90 -6.66
CA VAL A 69 -12.42 4.51 -6.39
C VAL A 69 -12.41 3.70 -7.69
N ILE A 70 -13.40 3.90 -8.55
CA ILE A 70 -13.46 3.25 -9.87
C ILE A 70 -12.28 3.70 -10.74
N ALA A 71 -12.00 5.01 -10.78
CA ALA A 71 -10.89 5.56 -11.56
C ALA A 71 -9.54 4.99 -11.09
N GLU A 72 -9.29 4.96 -9.78
CA GLU A 72 -8.06 4.39 -9.22
C GLU A 72 -7.98 2.86 -9.46
N SER A 73 -9.09 2.14 -9.32
CA SER A 73 -9.17 0.71 -9.64
C SER A 73 -8.80 0.42 -11.10
N ASN A 74 -9.23 1.27 -12.04
CA ASN A 74 -8.87 1.12 -13.44
C ASN A 74 -7.36 1.30 -13.70
N ILE A 75 -6.69 2.16 -12.94
CA ILE A 75 -5.22 2.30 -13.01
C ILE A 75 -4.55 1.02 -12.47
N ILE A 76 -4.97 0.56 -11.29
CA ILE A 76 -4.44 -0.68 -10.68
C ILE A 76 -4.63 -1.88 -11.61
N MET A 77 -5.77 -1.99 -12.29
CA MET A 77 -6.05 -3.06 -13.25
C MET A 77 -5.14 -2.99 -14.48
N GLN A 78 -4.79 -1.80 -14.96
CA GLN A 78 -3.84 -1.63 -16.07
C GLN A 78 -2.43 -2.03 -15.65
N GLU A 79 -1.98 -1.58 -14.48
CA GLU A 79 -0.69 -1.97 -13.91
C GLU A 79 -0.56 -3.48 -13.72
N MET A 80 -1.59 -4.11 -13.15
CA MET A 80 -1.66 -5.56 -12.97
C MET A 80 -1.55 -6.30 -14.31
N ARG A 81 -2.27 -5.84 -15.35
CA ARG A 81 -2.20 -6.46 -16.69
C ARG A 81 -0.81 -6.36 -17.31
N CYS A 82 -0.10 -5.25 -17.12
CA CYS A 82 1.29 -5.12 -17.58
C CYS A 82 2.20 -6.18 -16.93
N ILE A 83 2.10 -6.35 -15.60
CA ILE A 83 2.92 -7.31 -14.86
C ILE A 83 2.56 -8.74 -15.26
N LEU A 84 1.27 -9.10 -15.18
CA LEU A 84 0.83 -10.47 -15.48
C LEU A 84 1.02 -10.85 -16.94
N GLY A 85 0.80 -9.93 -17.87
CA GLY A 85 1.07 -10.17 -19.30
C GLY A 85 2.54 -10.48 -19.55
N LYS A 86 3.46 -9.78 -18.85
CA LYS A 86 4.90 -10.08 -18.97
C LYS A 86 5.29 -11.38 -18.29
N VAL A 87 4.68 -11.72 -17.15
CA VAL A 87 4.86 -13.01 -16.48
C VAL A 87 4.44 -14.15 -17.41
N GLU A 88 3.27 -14.04 -18.04
CA GLU A 88 2.75 -15.03 -19.00
C GLU A 88 3.69 -15.17 -20.21
N GLU A 89 4.18 -14.06 -20.76
CA GLU A 89 5.12 -14.05 -21.89
C GLU A 89 6.42 -14.80 -21.54
N LEU A 90 7.04 -14.48 -20.39
CA LEU A 90 8.27 -15.13 -19.93
C LEU A 90 8.06 -16.62 -19.66
N GLY A 91 6.87 -16.98 -19.16
CA GLY A 91 6.47 -18.36 -18.90
C GLY A 91 5.99 -19.13 -20.12
N LYS A 92 5.84 -18.48 -21.29
CA LYS A 92 5.22 -19.06 -22.49
C LYS A 92 3.84 -19.70 -22.18
N GLY A 93 3.05 -19.02 -21.36
CA GLY A 93 1.74 -19.48 -20.87
C GLY A 93 1.76 -20.19 -19.52
N ASP A 94 2.93 -20.59 -19.00
CA ASP A 94 3.06 -21.16 -17.65
C ASP A 94 3.40 -20.05 -16.64
N PHE A 95 2.43 -19.66 -15.82
CA PHE A 95 2.61 -18.60 -14.80
C PHE A 95 3.57 -18.98 -13.68
N ALA A 96 3.77 -20.26 -13.37
CA ALA A 96 4.71 -20.66 -12.32
C ALA A 96 6.16 -20.46 -12.80
N ILE A 97 6.47 -20.94 -14.01
CA ILE A 97 7.76 -20.71 -14.66
C ILE A 97 7.97 -19.21 -14.91
N GLY A 98 6.93 -18.55 -15.43
CA GLY A 98 6.92 -17.11 -15.68
C GLY A 98 7.18 -16.29 -14.42
N THR A 99 6.68 -16.72 -13.26
CA THR A 99 6.91 -16.02 -11.98
C THR A 99 8.38 -16.09 -11.57
N VAL A 100 9.03 -17.25 -11.70
CA VAL A 100 10.46 -17.39 -11.41
C VAL A 100 11.29 -16.48 -12.30
N ALA A 101 11.05 -16.55 -13.62
CA ALA A 101 11.73 -15.70 -14.60
C ALA A 101 11.44 -14.20 -14.37
N ALA A 102 10.23 -13.85 -13.95
CA ALA A 102 9.85 -12.47 -13.67
C ALA A 102 10.59 -11.89 -12.46
N PHE A 103 10.82 -12.67 -11.40
CA PHE A 103 11.68 -12.24 -10.29
C PHE A 103 13.13 -12.06 -10.73
N GLU A 104 13.69 -13.03 -11.48
CA GLU A 104 15.05 -12.94 -12.02
C GLU A 104 15.26 -11.71 -12.91
N ALA A 105 14.24 -11.35 -13.71
CA ALA A 105 14.25 -10.17 -14.57
C ALA A 105 13.86 -8.85 -13.86
N GLY A 106 13.37 -8.91 -12.62
CA GLY A 106 12.86 -7.74 -11.88
C GLY A 106 11.52 -7.20 -12.39
N ILE A 107 10.77 -7.99 -13.16
CA ILE A 107 9.39 -7.69 -13.58
C ILE A 107 8.45 -7.72 -12.38
N ILE A 108 8.66 -8.67 -11.47
CA ILE A 108 8.08 -8.68 -10.12
C ILE A 108 9.20 -8.29 -9.16
N ASP A 109 8.99 -7.21 -8.42
CA ASP A 109 9.94 -6.70 -7.44
C ASP A 109 9.17 -6.12 -6.25
N ILE A 110 9.51 -6.60 -5.06
CA ILE A 110 8.78 -6.35 -3.82
C ILE A 110 9.59 -5.39 -2.94
N PRO A 111 9.09 -4.18 -2.67
CA PRO A 111 9.81 -3.21 -1.83
C PRO A 111 10.22 -3.79 -0.47
N PHE A 112 11.49 -3.59 -0.11
CA PHE A 112 12.07 -3.99 1.18
C PHE A 112 12.06 -5.50 1.46
N ALA A 113 11.84 -6.35 0.45
CA ALA A 113 11.88 -7.80 0.64
C ALA A 113 13.32 -8.27 0.96
N PRO A 114 13.48 -9.19 1.94
CA PRO A 114 14.81 -9.69 2.33
C PRO A 114 15.36 -10.79 1.41
N SER A 115 14.56 -11.26 0.45
CA SER A 115 14.95 -12.34 -0.47
C SER A 115 16.07 -11.87 -1.40
N ARG A 116 17.14 -12.66 -1.50
CA ARG A 116 18.23 -12.42 -2.47
C ARG A 116 17.80 -12.51 -3.94
N PHE A 117 16.64 -13.13 -4.20
CA PHE A 117 16.08 -13.27 -5.55
C PHE A 117 15.25 -12.05 -5.96
N ASN A 118 14.99 -11.14 -5.02
CA ASN A 118 14.26 -9.91 -5.29
C ASN A 118 15.24 -8.84 -5.81
N ALA A 119 14.90 -8.16 -6.90
CA ALA A 119 15.79 -7.17 -7.52
C ALA A 119 16.04 -5.95 -6.62
N GLY A 120 15.05 -5.54 -5.81
CA GLY A 120 15.17 -4.45 -4.85
C GLY A 120 15.35 -3.07 -5.48
N LYS A 121 14.86 -2.89 -6.71
CA LYS A 121 14.96 -1.64 -7.50
C LYS A 121 13.70 -0.81 -7.42
N VAL A 122 12.55 -1.42 -7.14
CA VAL A 122 11.29 -0.70 -6.97
C VAL A 122 11.28 0.03 -5.63
N MET A 123 10.98 1.32 -5.68
CA MET A 123 10.86 2.17 -4.50
C MET A 123 9.49 2.84 -4.45
N PRO A 124 8.69 2.62 -3.40
CA PRO A 124 7.39 3.27 -3.25
C PRO A 124 7.49 4.55 -2.42
N ALA A 125 6.71 5.57 -2.77
CA ALA A 125 6.50 6.77 -1.96
C ALA A 125 5.03 7.19 -2.04
N ARG A 126 4.52 7.91 -1.05
CA ARG A 126 3.15 8.43 -1.10
C ARG A 126 3.06 9.66 -1.99
N ASP A 127 1.96 9.81 -2.72
CA ASP A 127 1.59 11.06 -3.37
C ASP A 127 1.00 12.07 -2.38
N ASN A 128 0.50 13.19 -2.91
CA ASN A 128 0.02 14.30 -2.10
C ASN A 128 -1.26 13.97 -1.29
N SER A 129 -2.08 13.01 -1.73
CA SER A 129 -3.26 12.56 -0.97
C SER A 129 -2.96 11.35 -0.07
N GLY A 130 -1.75 10.79 -0.17
CA GLY A 130 -1.28 9.69 0.64
C GLY A 130 -1.43 8.31 -0.02
N ALA A 131 -1.84 8.25 -1.29
CA ALA A 131 -1.84 7.00 -2.04
C ALA A 131 -0.40 6.60 -2.39
N VAL A 132 -0.12 5.29 -2.35
CA VAL A 132 1.23 4.79 -2.66
C VAL A 132 1.44 4.82 -4.17
N ARG A 133 2.54 5.42 -4.59
CA ARG A 133 3.03 5.51 -5.97
C ARG A 133 4.43 4.93 -6.08
N LEU A 134 4.87 4.67 -7.30
CA LEU A 134 6.21 4.19 -7.58
C LEU A 134 7.14 5.36 -7.87
N LEU A 135 8.02 5.65 -6.91
CA LEU A 135 9.11 6.61 -7.05
C LEU A 135 10.15 6.09 -8.04
N GLU A 136 10.61 4.86 -7.81
CA GLU A 136 11.47 4.12 -8.73
C GLU A 136 10.69 2.89 -9.20
N ILE A 137 10.55 2.74 -10.51
CA ILE A 137 9.76 1.67 -11.14
C ILE A 137 10.61 0.43 -11.44
N GLY A 138 11.94 0.58 -11.46
CA GLY A 138 12.85 -0.51 -11.80
C GLY A 138 12.52 -1.13 -13.16
N ASN A 139 12.41 -2.46 -13.18
CA ASN A 139 12.11 -3.23 -14.39
C ASN A 139 10.62 -3.55 -14.56
N ILE A 140 9.73 -3.02 -13.70
CA ILE A 140 8.30 -3.25 -13.85
C ILE A 140 7.84 -2.80 -15.26
N PRO A 141 7.10 -3.64 -16.01
CA PRO A 141 6.82 -3.46 -17.44
C PRO A 141 5.66 -2.48 -17.69
N PHE A 142 5.59 -1.39 -16.95
CA PHE A 142 4.57 -0.36 -17.13
C PHE A 142 4.76 0.42 -18.42
N THR A 143 3.65 0.76 -19.07
CA THR A 143 3.61 1.68 -20.21
C THR A 143 4.08 3.08 -19.81
N LYS A 144 4.44 3.90 -20.79
CA LYS A 144 4.85 5.28 -20.54
C LYS A 144 3.78 6.07 -19.76
N ASP A 145 2.51 5.92 -20.13
CA ASP A 145 1.40 6.64 -19.49
C ASP A 145 1.26 6.28 -18.01
N LEU A 146 1.44 5.01 -17.63
CA LEU A 146 1.43 4.60 -16.23
C LEU A 146 2.63 5.18 -15.47
N ARG A 147 3.82 5.16 -16.07
CA ARG A 147 5.04 5.75 -15.46
C ARG A 147 4.87 7.25 -15.24
N ASP A 148 4.33 7.95 -16.23
CA ASP A 148 4.06 9.38 -16.18
C ASP A 148 2.99 9.70 -15.13
N PHE A 149 1.94 8.89 -15.01
CA PHE A 149 0.92 9.04 -13.97
C PHE A 149 1.52 8.98 -12.56
N HIS A 150 2.37 7.99 -12.25
CA HIS A 150 3.06 7.92 -10.96
C HIS A 150 3.93 9.15 -10.71
N ARG A 151 4.70 9.57 -11.72
CA ARG A 151 5.56 10.75 -11.61
C ARG A 151 4.74 12.02 -11.36
N GLU A 152 3.68 12.25 -12.12
CA GLU A 152 2.81 13.42 -11.95
C GLU A 152 2.23 13.50 -10.52
N LYS A 153 1.75 12.38 -9.97
CA LYS A 153 1.21 12.33 -8.60
C LYS A 153 2.26 12.64 -7.54
N LEU A 154 3.50 12.21 -7.74
CA LEU A 154 4.62 12.55 -6.86
C LEU A 154 5.05 14.01 -7.00
N GLU A 155 5.07 14.56 -8.22
CA GLU A 155 5.40 15.97 -8.46
C GLU A 155 4.36 16.92 -7.82
N GLN A 156 3.08 16.53 -7.79
CA GLN A 156 2.06 17.27 -7.04
C GLN A 156 2.38 17.35 -5.54
N ARG A 157 2.96 16.29 -4.96
CA ARG A 157 3.44 16.31 -3.56
C ARG A 157 4.66 17.20 -3.41
N ALA A 158 5.64 17.10 -4.31
CA ALA A 158 6.85 17.90 -4.29
C ALA A 158 6.54 19.40 -4.35
N ALA A 159 5.64 19.81 -5.25
CA ALA A 159 5.16 21.17 -5.35
C ALA A 159 4.48 21.65 -4.05
N PHE A 160 3.63 20.81 -3.44
CA PHE A 160 2.97 21.15 -2.18
C PHE A 160 3.93 21.26 -0.99
N GLU A 161 4.93 20.38 -0.91
CA GLU A 161 5.92 20.35 0.18
C GLU A 161 7.11 21.30 -0.06
N ASN A 162 7.17 21.97 -1.21
CA ASN A 162 8.27 22.83 -1.65
C ASN A 162 9.64 22.14 -1.52
N ARG A 163 9.71 20.86 -1.91
CA ARG A 163 10.94 20.06 -1.95
C ARG A 163 10.89 19.06 -3.10
N PRO A 164 12.03 18.66 -3.69
CA PRO A 164 12.02 17.72 -4.80
C PRO A 164 11.54 16.33 -4.40
N VAL A 165 10.94 15.61 -5.35
CA VAL A 165 10.68 14.18 -5.24
C VAL A 165 12.00 13.45 -4.98
N SER A 166 12.10 12.72 -3.88
CA SER A 166 13.36 12.10 -3.44
C SER A 166 13.15 10.89 -2.55
N PHE A 167 14.20 10.08 -2.40
CA PHE A 167 14.23 8.96 -1.47
C PHE A 167 13.93 9.36 -0.01
N GLN A 168 14.18 10.62 0.37
CA GLN A 168 13.81 11.11 1.70
C GLN A 168 12.30 11.02 1.96
N MET A 169 11.45 11.21 0.93
CA MET A 169 10.00 11.02 1.07
C MET A 169 9.63 9.59 1.49
N VAL A 170 10.36 8.60 0.97
CA VAL A 170 10.18 7.17 1.31
C VAL A 170 10.49 6.96 2.80
N ILE A 171 11.62 7.47 3.26
CA ILE A 171 12.03 7.39 4.67
C ILE A 171 10.97 8.04 5.56
N ASP A 172 10.52 9.24 5.20
CA ASP A 172 9.53 9.97 5.99
C ASP A 172 8.20 9.20 6.07
N ASP A 173 7.75 8.59 4.98
CA ASP A 173 6.52 7.82 4.90
C ASP A 173 6.58 6.51 5.71
N VAL A 174 7.73 5.84 5.76
CA VAL A 174 7.95 4.64 6.60
C VAL A 174 7.71 4.96 8.08
N TYR A 175 8.12 6.15 8.54
CA TYR A 175 7.94 6.58 9.93
C TYR A 175 6.61 7.31 10.20
N ALA A 176 5.90 7.76 9.17
CA ALA A 176 4.75 8.66 9.30
C ALA A 176 3.67 8.10 10.24
N ILE A 177 3.26 6.85 10.05
CA ILE A 177 2.19 6.23 10.86
C ILE A 177 2.61 6.11 12.32
N GLY A 178 3.87 5.76 12.59
CA GLY A 178 4.40 5.73 13.96
C GLY A 178 4.37 7.10 14.64
N LYS A 179 4.53 8.17 13.86
CA LYS A 179 4.42 9.56 14.30
C LYS A 179 2.98 10.09 14.32
N GLY A 180 2.00 9.31 13.88
CA GLY A 180 0.57 9.64 13.91
C GLY A 180 0.01 10.28 12.63
N PHE A 181 0.74 10.21 11.50
CA PHE A 181 0.32 10.78 10.22
C PHE A 181 0.31 9.72 9.12
N LEU A 182 -0.49 9.92 8.07
CA LEU A 182 -0.45 9.03 6.90
C LEU A 182 0.74 9.35 5.98
N VAL A 183 1.02 10.64 5.76
CA VAL A 183 2.07 11.14 4.86
C VAL A 183 3.20 11.77 5.67
N GLY A 184 4.44 11.42 5.35
CA GLY A 184 5.64 11.97 5.97
C GLY A 184 5.95 13.39 5.47
N ARG A 185 5.21 14.38 5.97
CA ARG A 185 5.43 15.79 5.62
C ARG A 185 6.69 16.34 6.31
N PRO A 186 7.43 17.26 5.66
CA PRO A 186 8.52 18.00 6.32
C PRO A 186 7.96 18.86 7.46
N LYS A 187 8.84 19.19 8.42
CA LYS A 187 8.51 20.10 9.54
C LYS A 187 8.68 21.55 9.15
#